data_AF-O45930-F1
#
_entry.id   AF-O45930-F1
#
_cell.length_a   1.000
_cell.length_b   1.000
_cell.length_c   1.000
_cell.angle_alpha   90.00
_cell.angle_beta   90.00
_cell.angle_gamma   90.00
#
_symmetry.space_group_name_H-M   'P 1'
#
loop_
_entity.id
_entity.type
_entity.pdbx_description
1 polymer ?
#
loop_
_entity_poly.entity_id
_entity_poly.type
_entity_poly.pdbx_seq_one_letter_code
_entity_poly.pdbx_strand_id
1 'polypeptide(L)'
;MHRALLNASRRVATVRSTVSTVEGDAFRLSDYSSKYLGHRIAAFTEKLEIVNADDTPALPIYRVTNAVGDVIDKSQDPNFDEQSLLKMYKTMTQLNIMDRILYDS
;
A
#
# COMPACT_ATOMS: atom_id res chain seq x y z
N MET A 1 -47.49 -36.92 -53.36
CA MET A 1 -46.77 -37.86 -52.49
C MET A 1 -45.61 -37.10 -51.85
N HIS A 2 -45.83 -36.34 -50.78
CA HIS A 2 -45.65 -36.71 -49.36
C HIS A 2 -44.19 -36.91 -48.91
N ARG A 3 -43.80 -36.06 -47.93
CA ARG A 3 -42.75 -36.22 -46.89
C ARG A 3 -41.30 -36.05 -47.37
N ALA A 4 -40.38 -35.43 -46.62
CA ALA A 4 -40.26 -35.36 -45.17
C ALA A 4 -39.60 -34.06 -44.69
N LEU A 5 -40.14 -33.50 -43.61
CA LEU A 5 -39.55 -32.46 -42.77
C LEU A 5 -38.34 -33.04 -42.01
N LEU A 6 -37.14 -32.57 -42.31
CA LEU A 6 -35.97 -32.67 -41.43
C LEU A 6 -35.66 -31.27 -40.88
N ASN A 7 -36.33 -30.86 -39.81
CA ASN A 7 -35.93 -29.69 -39.04
C ASN A 7 -34.89 -30.13 -37.99
N ALA A 8 -33.62 -29.92 -38.32
CA ALA A 8 -32.49 -30.15 -37.42
C ALA A 8 -32.55 -29.17 -36.23
N SER A 9 -32.77 -29.72 -35.04
CA SER A 9 -32.73 -29.01 -33.76
C SER A 9 -31.33 -28.46 -33.50
N ARG A 10 -31.12 -27.18 -33.82
CA ARG A 10 -29.89 -26.45 -33.54
C ARG A 10 -29.89 -26.10 -32.06
N ARG A 11 -29.16 -26.86 -31.24
CA ARG A 11 -28.94 -26.55 -29.82
C ARG A 11 -28.18 -25.22 -29.72
N VAL A 12 -28.89 -24.15 -29.37
CA VAL A 12 -28.30 -22.86 -29.03
C VAL A 12 -27.59 -23.04 -27.68
N ALA A 13 -26.26 -22.98 -27.69
CA ALA A 13 -25.49 -22.88 -26.46
C ALA A 13 -25.75 -21.52 -25.84
N THR A 14 -26.58 -21.47 -24.79
CA THR A 14 -26.78 -20.27 -23.98
C THR A 14 -25.46 -19.95 -23.30
N VAL A 15 -24.68 -19.04 -23.89
CA VAL A 15 -23.55 -18.39 -23.23
C VAL A 15 -24.15 -17.58 -22.07
N ARG A 16 -24.09 -18.12 -20.86
CA ARG A 16 -24.37 -17.34 -19.65
C ARG A 16 -23.29 -16.28 -19.54
N SER A 17 -23.60 -15.04 -19.92
CA SER A 17 -22.86 -13.90 -19.43
C SER A 17 -23.10 -13.83 -17.93
N THR A 18 -22.11 -14.28 -17.15
CA THR A 18 -22.05 -13.92 -15.74
C THR A 18 -21.96 -12.40 -15.72
N VAL A 19 -23.07 -11.75 -15.39
CA VAL A 19 -23.07 -10.33 -15.02
C VAL A 19 -21.96 -10.19 -14.00
N SER A 20 -20.87 -9.52 -14.36
CA SER A 20 -19.83 -9.09 -13.43
C SER A 20 -20.50 -8.09 -12.50
N THR A 21 -21.20 -8.61 -11.49
CA THR A 21 -21.88 -7.82 -10.48
C THR A 21 -20.79 -7.16 -9.64
N VAL A 22 -20.97 -5.88 -9.32
CA VAL A 22 -20.09 -4.99 -8.55
C VAL A 22 -19.31 -5.67 -7.39
N GLU A 23 -19.88 -6.71 -6.77
CA GLU A 23 -19.23 -7.55 -5.75
C GLU A 23 -17.97 -8.28 -6.22
N GLY A 24 -17.97 -8.80 -7.45
CA GLY A 24 -16.82 -9.49 -8.03
C GLY A 24 -15.62 -8.57 -8.23
N ASP A 25 -15.88 -7.30 -8.53
CA ASP A 25 -14.85 -6.27 -8.67
C ASP A 25 -14.31 -5.86 -7.31
N ALA A 26 -15.19 -5.71 -6.30
CA ALA A 26 -14.79 -5.40 -4.93
C ALA A 26 -13.84 -6.47 -4.35
N PHE A 27 -14.12 -7.75 -4.59
CA PHE A 27 -13.22 -8.85 -4.20
C PHE A 27 -11.86 -8.76 -4.90
N ARG A 28 -11.84 -8.45 -6.19
CA ARG A 28 -10.57 -8.30 -6.93
C ARG A 28 -9.76 -7.09 -6.47
N LEU A 29 -10.42 -5.96 -6.18
CA LEU A 29 -9.77 -4.75 -5.70
C LEU A 29 -9.07 -4.98 -4.34
N SER A 30 -9.70 -5.70 -3.42
CA SER A 30 -9.08 -6.03 -2.14
C SER A 30 -7.88 -6.97 -2.31
N ASP A 31 -7.99 -7.98 -3.18
CA ASP A 31 -6.88 -8.89 -3.50
C ASP A 31 -5.70 -8.15 -4.14
N TYR A 32 -5.96 -7.22 -5.08
CA TYR A 32 -4.91 -6.41 -5.69
C TYR A 32 -4.26 -5.44 -4.69
N SER A 33 -5.07 -4.80 -3.84
CA SER A 33 -4.57 -3.86 -2.84
C SER A 33 -3.59 -4.53 -1.87
N SER A 34 -3.90 -5.75 -1.41
CA SER A 34 -3.09 -6.49 -0.45
C SER A 34 -1.84 -7.09 -1.07
N LYS A 35 -1.95 -7.69 -2.27
CA LYS A 35 -0.82 -8.38 -2.91
C LYS A 35 0.19 -7.45 -3.57
N TYR A 36 -0.25 -6.34 -4.16
CA TYR A 36 0.60 -5.55 -5.06
C TYR A 36 0.74 -4.08 -4.66
N LEU A 37 -0.24 -3.50 -3.96
CA LEU A 37 -0.28 -2.06 -3.71
C LEU A 37 -0.05 -1.67 -2.25
N GLY A 38 0.42 -2.60 -1.41
CA GLY A 38 0.73 -2.32 -0.01
C GLY A 38 -0.48 -1.83 0.80
N HIS A 39 -1.65 -2.43 0.56
CA HIS A 39 -2.93 -2.06 1.16
C HIS A 39 -3.46 -0.66 0.79
N ARG A 40 -2.97 -0.07 -0.31
CA ARG A 40 -3.54 1.17 -0.84
C ARG A 40 -4.89 0.90 -1.51
N ILE A 41 -5.83 1.82 -1.33
CA ILE A 41 -7.14 1.76 -1.98
C ILE A 41 -6.93 1.87 -3.49
N ALA A 42 -7.39 0.85 -4.21
CA ALA A 42 -7.41 0.82 -5.66
C ALA A 42 -8.84 0.98 -6.16
N ALA A 43 -8.98 1.49 -7.38
CA ALA A 43 -10.25 1.52 -8.10
C ALA A 43 -9.98 1.19 -9.58
N PHE A 44 -10.89 0.45 -10.21
CA PHE A 44 -10.87 0.29 -11.66
C PHE A 44 -11.32 1.58 -12.34
N THR A 45 -10.73 1.90 -13.49
CA THR A 45 -11.11 3.06 -14.31
C THR A 45 -11.28 2.63 -15.76
N GLU A 46 -12.34 3.12 -16.42
CA GLU A 46 -12.64 2.89 -17.83
C GLU A 46 -12.04 3.98 -18.75
N LYS A 47 -11.49 5.04 -18.15
CA LYS A 47 -10.85 6.14 -18.87
C LYS A 47 -9.34 6.02 -18.77
N LEU A 48 -8.69 5.95 -19.92
CA LEU A 48 -7.23 6.00 -20.00
C LEU A 48 -6.78 7.46 -19.91
N GLU A 49 -6.18 7.81 -18.77
CA GLU A 49 -5.60 9.12 -18.52
C GLU A 49 -4.10 8.96 -18.28
N ILE A 50 -3.29 9.73 -19.00
CA ILE A 50 -1.84 9.77 -18.77
C ILE A 50 -1.59 10.85 -17.74
N VAL A 51 -1.17 10.44 -16.54
CA VAL A 51 -0.83 11.35 -15.46
C VAL A 51 0.68 11.54 -15.46
N ASN A 52 1.16 12.79 -15.46
CA ASN A 52 2.59 13.05 -15.26
C ASN A 52 2.91 12.90 -13.78
N ALA A 53 4.06 12.29 -13.47
CA ALA A 53 4.49 12.13 -12.09
C ALA A 53 4.63 13.48 -11.35
N ASP A 54 4.96 14.54 -12.09
CA ASP A 54 5.11 15.91 -11.57
C ASP A 54 3.77 16.55 -11.17
N ASP A 55 2.65 16.10 -11.75
CA ASP A 55 1.30 16.61 -11.44
C ASP A 55 0.77 16.01 -10.12
N THR A 56 1.27 14.83 -9.74
CA THR A 56 0.89 14.16 -8.49
C THR A 56 1.82 14.57 -7.34
N PRO A 57 1.31 15.24 -6.29
CA PRO A 57 2.14 15.59 -5.15
C PRO A 57 2.66 14.32 -4.45
N ALA A 58 3.95 14.32 -4.12
CA ALA A 58 4.53 13.27 -3.29
C ALA A 58 3.86 13.21 -1.91
N LEU A 59 3.89 12.03 -1.29
CA LEU A 59 3.40 11.89 0.08
C LEU A 59 4.17 12.82 1.02
N PRO A 60 3.49 13.54 1.93
CA PRO A 60 4.17 14.41 2.86
C PRO A 60 5.04 13.60 3.82
N ILE A 61 6.27 14.07 4.05
CA ILE A 61 7.21 13.45 4.98
C ILE A 61 6.91 14.01 6.38
N TYR A 62 6.48 13.14 7.30
CA TYR A 62 6.33 13.50 8.70
C TYR A 62 7.70 13.73 9.34
N ARG A 63 7.87 14.86 10.02
CA ARG A 63 9.08 15.20 10.77
C ARG A 63 8.73 15.95 12.04
N VAL A 64 9.49 15.69 13.11
CA VAL A 64 9.37 16.39 14.40
C VAL A 64 10.35 17.56 14.48
N THR A 65 11.53 17.41 13.85
CA THR A 65 12.61 18.41 13.87
C THR A 65 12.85 19.05 12.49
N ASN A 66 13.41 20.25 12.51
CA ASN A 66 13.96 20.90 11.32
C ASN A 66 15.33 20.32 10.96
N ALA A 67 15.95 20.78 9.87
CA ALA A 67 17.26 20.31 9.43
C ALA A 67 18.43 20.68 10.37
N VAL A 68 18.22 21.63 11.29
CA VAL A 68 19.20 22.08 12.29
C VAL A 68 19.07 21.30 13.60
N GLY A 69 17.97 20.55 13.77
CA GLY A 69 17.66 19.77 14.97
C GLY A 69 16.68 20.43 15.92
N ASP A 70 16.17 21.63 15.63
CA ASP A 70 15.15 22.26 16.47
C ASP A 70 13.80 21.58 16.27
N VAL A 71 13.08 21.35 17.37
CA VAL A 71 11.74 20.78 17.36
C VAL A 71 10.74 21.80 16.79
N ILE A 72 10.01 21.41 15.74
CA ILE A 72 9.03 22.28 15.05
C ILE A 72 7.76 22.43 15.88
N ASP A 73 7.29 21.34 16.45
CA ASP A 73 6.12 21.30 17.33
C ASP A 73 6.54 20.96 18.76
N LYS A 74 6.54 21.97 19.63
CA LYS A 74 6.93 21.81 21.04
C LYS A 74 6.02 20.83 21.81
N SER A 75 4.81 20.54 21.33
CA SER A 75 3.95 19.53 21.95
C SER A 75 4.50 18.11 21.78
N GLN A 76 5.36 17.90 20.78
CA GLN A 76 6.04 16.64 20.51
C GLN A 76 7.41 16.55 21.18
N ASP A 77 7.85 17.59 21.91
CA ASP A 77 9.11 17.56 22.65
C ASP A 77 8.91 16.81 23.98
N PRO A 78 9.58 15.66 24.20
CA PRO A 78 9.51 14.92 25.45
C PRO A 78 10.14 15.66 26.65
N ASN A 79 10.87 16.77 26.43
CA ASN A 79 11.44 17.62 27.49
C ASN A 79 12.24 16.83 28.52
N PHE A 80 13.15 15.96 28.05
CA PHE A 80 14.00 15.17 28.93
C PHE A 80 14.94 16.05 29.76
N ASP A 81 15.16 15.68 31.02
CA ASP A 81 16.19 16.29 31.85
C ASP A 81 17.59 15.92 31.35
N GLU A 82 18.58 16.78 31.65
CA GLU A 82 19.97 16.61 31.20
C GLU A 82 20.57 15.26 31.62
N GLN A 83 20.26 14.78 32.83
CA GLN A 83 20.82 13.52 33.34
C GLN A 83 20.23 12.33 32.59
N SER A 84 18.93 12.35 32.29
CA SER A 84 18.28 11.36 31.43
C SER A 84 18.84 11.37 30.01
N LEU A 85 19.04 12.56 29.40
CA LEU A 85 19.66 12.69 28.08
C LEU A 85 21.07 12.09 28.06
N LEU A 86 21.89 12.43 29.04
CA LEU A 86 23.27 11.95 29.14
C LEU A 86 23.33 10.44 29.41
N LYS A 87 22.41 9.92 30.23
CA LYS A 87 22.29 8.47 30.46
C LYS A 87 21.86 7.73 29.19
N MET A 88 20.89 8.25 28.44
CA MET A 88 20.47 7.67 27.16
C MET A 88 21.63 7.66 26.17
N TYR A 89 22.34 8.78 26.00
CA TYR A 89 23.51 8.87 25.12
C TYR A 89 24.60 7.84 25.48
N LYS A 90 24.99 7.78 26.77
CA LYS A 90 25.98 6.80 27.25
C LYS A 90 25.53 5.36 27.01
N THR A 91 24.25 5.08 27.24
CA THR A 91 23.70 3.72 27.06
C THR A 91 23.68 3.34 25.58
N MET A 92 23.24 4.24 24.68
CA MET A 92 23.22 3.99 23.23
C MET A 92 24.62 3.76 22.66
N THR A 93 25.58 4.59 23.06
CA THR A 93 26.99 4.44 22.61
C THR A 93 27.62 3.16 23.15
N GLN A 94 27.41 2.84 24.42
CA GLN A 94 27.91 1.60 25.02
C GLN A 94 27.33 0.35 24.34
N LEU A 95 26.02 0.33 24.09
CA LEU A 95 25.37 -0.77 23.37
C LEU A 95 25.95 -0.94 21.97
N ASN A 96 26.12 0.15 21.21
CA ASN A 96 26.72 0.08 19.87
C ASN A 96 28.14 -0.51 19.89
N ILE A 97 28.94 -0.18 20.90
CA ILE A 97 30.30 -0.72 21.06
C ILE A 97 30.26 -2.21 21.41
N MET A 98 29.38 -2.60 22.34
CA MET A 98 29.22 -4.01 22.73
C MET A 98 28.76 -4.87 21.55
N ASP A 99 27.82 -4.38 20.74
CA ASP A 99 27.37 -5.07 19.53
C ASP A 99 28.53 -5.32 18.55
N ARG A 100 29.44 -4.35 18.38
CA ARG A 100 30.63 -4.54 17.54
C ARG A 100 31.61 -5.56 18.12
N ILE A 101 31.90 -5.49 19.43
CA ILE A 101 32.81 -6.44 20.07
C ILE A 101 32.29 -7.87 19.92
N LEU A 102 30.99 -8.09 20.11
CA LEU A 102 30.38 -9.41 19.99
C LEU A 102 30.34 -9.93 18.55
N TYR A 103 30.35 -9.05 17.55
CA TYR A 103 30.42 -9.45 16.14
C TYR A 103 31.86 -9.74 15.69
N ASP A 104 32.83 -8.94 16.14
CA ASP A 104 34.24 -9.06 15.76
C ASP A 104 34.99 -10.17 16.53
N SER A 105 34.41 -10.68 17.63
CA SER A 105 34.96 -11.80 18.43
C SER A 105 34.66 -13.16 17.82
#